data_AF-A0A382X820-F1
#
_entry.id   AF-A0A382X820-F1
#
_cell.length_a   1.000
_cell.length_b   1.000
_cell.length_c   1.000
_cell.angle_alpha   90.00
_cell.angle_beta   90.00
_cell.angle_gamma   90.00
#
_symmetry.space_group_name_H-M   'P 1'
#
loop_
_entity.id
_entity.type
_entity.pdbx_description
1 polymer ?
#
loop_
_entity_poly.entity_id
_entity_poly.type
_entity_poly.pdbx_seq_one_letter_code
_entity_poly.pdbx_strand_id
1 'polypeptide(L)'
;MQRYIIIRLFHGVIAFFGVTIIVFSLVRLTGDPLDSLLGEEDDEETYQYILKLWELDKPIHTQYFTYMGNIFHGELGPSFSFDATAVELIKKRMPATLLLGGIST
;
A
#
# COMPACT_ATOMS: atom_id res chain seq x y z
N MET A 1 -31.08 -11.11 5.91
CA MET A 1 -30.03 -10.16 6.36
C MET A 1 -28.63 -10.79 6.40
N GLN A 2 -28.38 -11.88 7.14
CA GLN A 2 -27.04 -12.51 7.24
C GLN A 2 -26.43 -12.89 5.88
N ARG A 3 -27.19 -13.56 4.99
CA ARG A 3 -26.73 -13.91 3.63
C ARG A 3 -26.32 -12.68 2.81
N TYR A 4 -27.07 -11.58 2.92
CA TYR A 4 -26.76 -10.33 2.21
C TYR A 4 -25.45 -9.70 2.72
N ILE A 5 -25.23 -9.67 4.03
CA ILE A 5 -24.00 -9.13 4.63
C ILE A 5 -22.78 -9.96 4.21
N ILE A 6 -22.88 -11.29 4.24
CA ILE A 6 -21.78 -12.18 3.84
C ILE A 6 -21.42 -11.98 2.37
N ILE A 7 -22.43 -11.94 1.49
CA ILE A 7 -22.21 -11.72 0.06
C ILE A 7 -21.57 -10.34 -0.17
N ARG A 8 -22.05 -9.30 0.51
CA ARG A 8 -21.50 -7.94 0.37
C ARG A 8 -20.05 -7.85 0.85
N LEU A 9 -19.72 -8.48 1.98
CA LEU A 9 -18.34 -8.56 2.48
C LEU A 9 -17.45 -9.32 1.51
N PHE A 10 -17.92 -10.44 0.95
CA PHE A 10 -17.17 -11.22 -0.03
C PHE A 10 -16.83 -10.40 -1.28
N HIS A 11 -17.79 -9.65 -1.83
CA HIS A 11 -17.52 -8.74 -2.94
C HIS A 11 -16.52 -7.65 -2.56
N GLY A 12 -16.61 -7.11 -1.33
CA GLY A 12 -15.66 -6.13 -0.81
C GLY A 12 -14.24 -6.68 -0.72
N VAL A 13 -14.07 -7.91 -0.24
CA VAL A 13 -12.78 -8.59 -0.18
C VAL A 13 -12.21 -8.81 -1.58
N ILE A 14 -13.01 -9.31 -2.53
CA ILE A 14 -12.56 -9.48 -3.93
C ILE A 14 -12.14 -8.14 -4.53
N ALA A 15 -12.95 -7.10 -4.35
CA ALA A 15 -12.63 -5.77 -4.88
C ALA A 15 -11.34 -5.22 -4.26
N PHE A 16 -11.15 -5.40 -2.95
CA PHE A 16 -9.92 -5.01 -2.26
C PHE A 16 -8.68 -5.71 -2.82
N PHE A 17 -8.72 -7.03 -2.99
CA PHE A 17 -7.63 -7.78 -3.62
C PHE A 17 -7.40 -7.33 -5.08
N GLY A 18 -8.46 -7.13 -5.85
CA GLY A 18 -8.36 -6.64 -7.22
C GLY A 18 -7.65 -5.28 -7.30
N VAL A 19 -8.07 -4.32 -6.48
CA VAL A 19 -7.46 -2.97 -6.45
C VAL A 19 -6.02 -3.02 -5.99
N THR A 20 -5.69 -3.77 -4.94
CA THR A 20 -4.30 -3.88 -4.44
C THR A 20 -3.37 -4.51 -5.48
N ILE A 21 -3.81 -5.57 -6.19
CA ILE A 21 -3.02 -6.17 -7.28
C ILE A 21 -2.78 -5.15 -8.39
N ILE A 22 -3.83 -4.43 -8.81
CA ILE A 22 -3.73 -3.44 -9.87
C ILE A 22 -2.75 -2.34 -9.48
N VAL A 23 -2.91 -1.74 -8.29
CA VAL A 23 -2.03 -0.67 -7.81
C VAL A 23 -0.59 -1.15 -7.67
N PHE A 24 -0.37 -2.31 -7.06
CA PHE A 24 0.96 -2.89 -6.92
C PHE A 24 1.63 -3.13 -8.28
N SER A 25 0.87 -3.69 -9.22
CA SER A 25 1.37 -3.96 -10.58
C SER A 25 1.70 -2.66 -11.31
N LEU A 26 0.85 -1.65 -11.22
CA LEU A 26 1.10 -0.35 -11.86
C LEU A 26 2.39 0.29 -11.35
N VAL A 27 2.60 0.31 -10.03
CA VAL A 27 3.83 0.85 -9.43
C VAL A 27 5.06 0.08 -9.89
N ARG A 28 4.98 -1.25 -10.02
CA ARG A 28 6.12 -2.07 -10.47
C ARG A 28 6.35 -2.00 -11.98
N LEU A 29 5.33 -1.66 -12.76
CA LEU A 29 5.43 -1.48 -14.22
C LEU A 29 5.97 -0.11 -14.60
N THR A 30 5.83 0.91 -13.74
CA THR A 30 6.31 2.27 -14.01
C THR A 30 7.84 2.44 -13.93
N GLY A 31 8.56 1.46 -13.40
CA GLY A 31 10.03 1.49 -13.26
C GLY A 31 10.51 0.92 -11.93
N ASP A 32 11.77 1.17 -11.59
CA ASP A 32 12.27 0.87 -10.25
C ASP A 32 11.66 1.87 -9.26
N PRO A 33 10.92 1.44 -8.23
CA PRO A 33 10.43 2.34 -7.19
C PRO A 33 11.57 3.10 -6.49
N LEU A 34 12.80 2.58 -6.49
CA LEU A 34 13.95 3.26 -5.92
C LEU A 34 14.40 4.47 -6.74
N ASP A 35 14.21 4.48 -8.07
CA ASP A 35 14.57 5.64 -8.92
C ASP A 35 13.75 6.89 -8.57
N SER A 36 12.55 6.69 -8.01
CA SER A 36 11.70 7.79 -7.54
C SER A 36 12.10 8.31 -6.15
N LEU A 37 12.88 7.52 -5.41
CA LEU A 37 13.25 7.77 -4.03
C LEU A 37 14.69 8.27 -3.90
N LEU A 38 15.58 7.70 -4.69
CA LEU A 38 17.00 8.00 -4.73
C LEU A 38 17.27 8.93 -5.91
N GLY A 39 18.04 9.98 -5.65
CA GLY A 39 18.50 10.90 -6.69
C GLY A 39 19.67 10.31 -7.48
N GLU A 40 19.98 10.89 -8.63
CA GLU A 40 21.12 10.48 -9.47
C GLU A 40 22.49 10.60 -8.75
N GLU A 41 22.55 11.27 -7.59
CA GLU A 41 23.77 11.45 -6.78
C GLU A 41 23.95 10.40 -5.67
N ASP A 42 23.00 9.48 -5.47
CA ASP A 42 23.08 8.48 -4.40
C ASP A 42 24.11 7.38 -4.71
N ASP A 43 24.89 6.99 -3.69
CA ASP A 43 25.93 5.97 -3.81
C ASP A 43 25.34 4.58 -4.04
N GLU A 44 26.00 3.76 -4.86
CA GLU A 44 25.55 2.40 -5.21
C GLU A 44 25.40 1.51 -3.96
N GLU A 45 26.23 1.73 -2.93
CA GLU A 45 26.06 1.02 -1.64
C GLU A 45 24.72 1.33 -0.98
N THR A 46 24.25 2.58 -1.06
CA THR A 46 22.97 3.01 -0.48
C THR A 46 21.80 2.40 -1.26
N TYR A 47 21.89 2.39 -2.59
CA TYR A 47 20.90 1.73 -3.44
C TYR A 47 20.76 0.23 -3.08
N GLN A 48 21.88 -0.51 -3.01
CA GLN A 48 21.86 -1.93 -2.67
C GLN A 48 21.37 -2.20 -1.24
N TYR A 49 21.67 -1.29 -0.31
CA TYR A 49 21.17 -1.38 1.07
C TYR A 49 19.65 -1.25 1.12
N ILE A 50 19.08 -0.22 0.48
CA ILE A 50 17.63 0.03 0.50
C ILE A 50 16.88 -1.05 -0.28
N LEU A 51 17.44 -1.50 -1.41
CA LEU A 51 16.89 -2.58 -2.22
C LEU A 51 16.69 -3.86 -1.41
N LYS A 52 17.64 -4.22 -0.55
CA LYS A 52 17.50 -5.36 0.39
C LYS A 52 16.60 -5.04 1.58
N LEU A 53 16.71 -3.83 2.14
CA LEU A 53 15.92 -3.42 3.30
C LEU A 53 14.42 -3.45 2.99
N TRP A 54 14.03 -3.06 1.77
CA TRP A 54 12.64 -3.05 1.30
C TRP A 54 12.24 -4.33 0.56
N GLU A 55 13.12 -5.33 0.57
CA GLU A 55 12.90 -6.64 -0.04
C GLU A 55 12.59 -6.58 -1.55
N LEU A 56 13.06 -5.52 -2.23
CA LEU A 56 12.82 -5.29 -3.65
C LEU A 56 13.66 -6.21 -4.55
N ASP A 57 14.65 -6.90 -3.97
CA ASP A 57 15.42 -8.01 -4.56
C ASP A 57 14.63 -9.32 -4.65
N LYS A 58 13.57 -9.49 -3.85
CA LYS A 58 12.81 -10.74 -3.80
C LYS A 58 11.90 -10.91 -5.03
N PRO A 59 11.46 -12.15 -5.34
CA PRO A 59 10.48 -12.37 -6.38
C PRO A 59 9.19 -11.54 -6.19
N ILE A 60 8.58 -11.11 -7.29
CA ILE A 60 7.44 -10.16 -7.26
C ILE A 60 6.24 -10.66 -6.43
N HIS A 61 6.02 -11.97 -6.38
CA HIS A 61 4.96 -12.56 -5.58
C HIS A 61 5.27 -12.43 -4.08
N THR A 62 6.53 -12.63 -3.67
CA THR A 62 6.98 -12.42 -2.28
C THR A 62 6.79 -10.97 -1.88
N GLN A 63 7.19 -10.03 -2.74
CA GLN A 63 6.98 -8.59 -2.50
C GLN A 63 5.50 -8.26 -2.28
N TYR A 64 4.60 -8.83 -3.11
CA TYR A 64 3.16 -8.63 -2.95
C TYR A 64 2.62 -9.22 -1.64
N PHE A 65 3.07 -10.40 -1.23
CA PHE A 65 2.66 -10.99 0.05
C PHE A 65 3.18 -10.21 1.25
N THR A 66 4.43 -9.72 1.22
CA THR A 66 4.97 -8.82 2.23
C THR A 66 4.13 -7.54 2.30
N TYR A 67 3.87 -6.89 1.16
CA TYR A 67 3.01 -5.70 1.06
C TYR A 67 1.62 -5.95 1.66
N MET A 68 0.98 -7.07 1.31
CA MET A 68 -0.33 -7.42 1.82
C MET A 68 -0.31 -7.70 3.33
N GLY A 69 0.71 -8.40 3.81
CA GLY A 69 0.93 -8.63 5.24
C GLY A 69 1.04 -7.33 6.00
N ASN A 70 1.84 -6.40 5.50
CA ASN A 70 2.04 -5.07 6.07
C ASN A 70 0.73 -4.27 6.13
N ILE A 71 -0.12 -4.32 5.09
CA ILE A 71 -1.45 -3.69 5.11
C ILE A 71 -2.30 -4.23 6.26
N PHE A 72 -2.35 -5.54 6.44
CA PHE A 72 -3.17 -6.16 7.49
C PHE A 72 -2.63 -5.91 8.91
N HIS A 73 -1.31 -5.74 9.07
CA HIS A 73 -0.71 -5.32 10.34
C HIS A 73 -0.80 -3.81 10.59
N GLY A 74 -1.27 -3.04 9.59
CA GLY A 74 -1.31 -1.59 9.65
C GLY A 74 0.08 -0.96 9.58
N GLU A 75 1.04 -1.60 8.92
CA GLU A 75 2.41 -1.15 8.70
C GLU A 75 2.57 -0.63 7.28
N LEU A 76 1.92 0.49 6.97
CA LEU A 76 1.89 1.03 5.59
C LEU A 76 3.18 1.77 5.19
N GLY A 77 4.20 1.76 6.04
CA GLY A 77 5.46 2.45 5.82
C GLY A 77 5.41 3.97 6.03
N PRO A 78 6.56 4.64 5.85
CA PRO A 78 6.66 6.09 5.89
C PRO A 78 5.95 6.72 4.69
N SER A 79 5.36 7.90 4.88
CA SER A 79 4.88 8.68 3.76
C SER A 79 6.03 9.44 3.11
N PHE A 80 6.30 9.22 1.84
CA PHE A 80 7.34 9.97 1.13
C PHE A 80 6.94 11.43 0.85
N SER A 81 5.64 11.75 0.87
CA SER A 81 5.13 13.10 0.64
C SER A 81 4.83 13.90 1.91
N PHE A 82 4.88 13.26 3.08
CA PHE A 82 4.47 13.87 4.35
C PHE A 82 5.34 13.34 5.48
N ASP A 83 5.70 14.17 6.45
CA ASP A 83 6.53 13.79 7.60
C ASP A 83 5.73 13.00 8.66
N ALA A 84 5.06 11.93 8.23
CA ALA A 84 4.19 11.08 9.04
C ALA A 84 4.07 9.68 8.42
N THR A 85 3.60 8.70 9.19
CA THR A 85 3.27 7.39 8.61
C THR A 85 1.98 7.48 7.80
N ALA A 86 1.84 6.65 6.76
CA ALA A 86 0.61 6.61 5.97
C ALA A 86 -0.63 6.27 6.83
N VAL A 87 -0.44 5.49 7.90
CA VAL A 87 -1.49 5.10 8.86
C VAL A 87 -2.00 6.28 9.66
N GLU A 88 -1.12 7.17 10.12
CA GLU A 88 -1.52 8.37 10.85
C GLU A 88 -2.33 9.31 9.99
N LEU A 89 -1.95 9.47 8.71
CA LEU A 89 -2.70 10.25 7.75
C LEU A 89 -4.09 9.66 7.50
N ILE A 90 -4.19 8.34 7.36
CA ILE A 90 -5.47 7.63 7.21
C ILE A 90 -6.33 7.85 8.45
N LYS A 91 -5.80 7.64 9.66
CA LYS A 91 -6.53 7.86 10.92
C LYS A 91 -7.03 9.29 11.05
N LYS A 92 -6.23 10.28 10.64
CA LYS A 92 -6.62 11.69 10.66
C LYS A 92 -7.77 12.03 9.69
N ARG A 93 -7.83 11.34 8.54
CA ARG A 93 -8.84 11.58 7.48
C ARG A 93 -10.07 10.67 7.55
N MET A 94 -9.98 9.56 8.27
CA MET A 94 -11.05 8.58 8.42
C MET A 94 -12.38 9.19 8.93
N PRO A 95 -12.40 10.07 9.96
CA PRO A 95 -13.66 10.63 10.46
C PRO A 95 -14.42 11.44 9.42
N ALA A 96 -13.72 12.25 8.62
CA ALA A 96 -14.32 13.04 7.55
C ALA A 96 -14.91 12.13 6.46
N THR A 97 -14.23 11.04 6.11
CA THR A 97 -14.71 10.06 5.13
C THR A 97 -15.95 9.32 5.63
N LEU A 98 -15.97 8.93 6.91
CA LEU A 98 -17.12 8.29 7.54
C LEU A 98 -18.32 9.21 7.63
N LEU A 99 -18.10 10.49 7.95
CA LEU A 99 -19.16 11.51 7.95
C LEU A 99 -19.72 11.71 6.53
N LEU A 100 -18.87 11.91 5.53
CA LEU A 100 -19.33 12.11 4.15
C LEU A 100 -20.04 10.87 3.60
N GLY A 101 -19.43 9.69 3.76
CA GLY A 101 -20.01 8.42 3.31
C GLY A 101 -21.33 8.09 4.03
N GLY A 102 -21.35 8.23 5.36
CA GLY A 102 -22.52 7.94 6.18
C GLY A 102 -23.69 8.92 6.00
N ILE A 103 -23.40 10.18 5.66
CA ILE A 103 -24.45 11.18 5.34
C ILE A 103 -24.92 11.06 3.88
N SER A 104 -24.09 10.53 2.97
CA SER A 104 -24.42 10.36 1.55
C SER A 104 -25.21 9.09 1.21
N THR A 105 -25.42 8.18 2.17
CA THR A 105 -26.16 6.91 1.98
C THR A 105 -27.49 6.95 2.71
#